data_AF-A0A815G722-F1
#
_entry.id   AF-A0A815G722-F1
#
_cell.length_a   1.000
_cell.length_b   1.000
_cell.length_c   1.000
_cell.angle_alpha   90.00
_cell.angle_beta   90.00
_cell.angle_gamma   90.00
#
_symmetry.space_group_name_H-M   'P 1'
#
loop_
_entity.id
_entity.type
_entity.pdbx_description
1 polymer ?
#
loop_
_entity_poly.entity_id
_entity_poly.type
_entity_poly.pdbx_seq_one_letter_code
_entity_poly.pdbx_strand_id
1 'polypeptide(L)'
;MADPNVMIDGAQPHRPKKPPFGPEKVIKKTTGLYKSKRFHIQLLLLLSVAIVSLVFGIRYVHNCPIQPKIPIFLIVQGTVLLLILIIHVVAFVYILYITIFKYYAIGIIAIFTAFLCLFLFIWFILGNVWTFSAFNHVQFTNETITISYCHGTLYQASFWLIISQYLVGIYFCLSFIWIPQSAHSPTNGIIKVRKQIPKIKRMLKLNSDQPSSTVNTISMRF
;
A
#
# COMPACT_ATOMS: atom_id res chain seq x y z
N MET A 1 16.94 58.50 44.10
CA MET A 1 15.71 58.21 43.34
C MET A 1 16.14 57.78 41.95
N ALA A 2 16.11 56.48 41.70
CA ALA A 2 16.44 55.88 40.41
C ALA A 2 15.25 55.04 39.95
N ASP A 3 14.97 55.15 38.66
CA ASP A 3 13.75 54.83 37.91
C ASP A 3 13.51 53.29 37.79
N PRO A 4 12.28 52.78 38.01
CA PRO A 4 11.95 51.37 37.85
C PRO A 4 11.52 51.05 36.41
N ASN A 5 12.48 50.95 35.49
CA ASN A 5 12.22 50.49 34.13
C ASN A 5 13.28 49.48 33.68
N VAL A 6 13.18 48.24 34.18
CA VAL A 6 13.89 47.09 33.61
C VAL A 6 12.87 46.27 32.81
N MET A 7 12.91 46.47 31.49
CA MET A 7 12.20 45.64 30.52
C MET A 7 12.71 44.20 30.61
N ILE A 8 11.80 43.26 30.85
CA ILE A 8 12.06 41.83 30.75
C ILE A 8 12.04 41.49 29.25
N ASP A 9 13.20 41.40 28.64
CA ASP A 9 13.34 41.04 27.23
C ASP A 9 12.93 39.58 27.02
N GLY A 10 12.04 39.37 26.06
CA GLY A 10 11.32 38.12 25.85
C GLY A 10 12.22 36.98 25.41
N ALA A 11 12.40 35.98 26.29
CA ALA A 11 12.93 34.68 25.92
C ALA A 11 11.94 33.94 24.99
N GLN A 12 12.16 34.01 23.68
CA GLN A 12 11.48 33.15 22.71
C GLN A 12 11.89 31.68 22.94
N PRO A 13 10.95 30.74 23.15
CA PRO A 13 11.30 29.34 23.33
C PRO A 13 11.82 28.77 22.01
N HIS A 14 13.05 28.24 22.04
CA HIS A 14 13.65 27.50 20.93
C HIS A 14 12.74 26.35 20.50
N ARG A 15 12.02 26.53 19.40
CA ARG A 15 11.24 25.46 18.78
C ARG A 15 12.22 24.42 18.18
N PRO A 16 12.24 23.17 18.65
CA PRO A 16 13.11 22.16 18.06
C PRO A 16 12.71 21.93 16.59
N LYS A 17 13.67 22.03 15.68
CA LYS A 17 13.47 21.78 14.26
C LYS A 17 13.15 20.28 14.06
N LYS A 18 11.95 19.97 13.57
CA LYS A 18 11.51 18.60 13.28
C LYS A 18 12.45 17.90 12.29
N PRO A 19 12.81 16.62 12.51
CA PRO A 19 13.70 15.89 11.63
C PRO A 19 13.11 15.69 10.22
N PRO A 20 13.94 15.75 9.16
CA PRO A 20 13.48 15.77 7.77
C PRO A 20 12.95 14.41 7.27
N PHE A 21 13.22 13.32 7.99
CA PHE A 21 12.67 11.98 7.76
C PHE A 21 11.80 11.56 8.96
N GLY A 22 10.73 12.32 9.20
CA GLY A 22 9.75 12.01 10.25
C GLY A 22 8.61 11.12 9.75
N PRO A 23 8.04 10.25 10.61
CA PRO A 23 6.90 9.36 10.31
C PRO A 23 5.64 10.12 9.86
N GLU A 24 5.60 11.44 10.09
CA GLU A 24 4.59 12.38 9.62
C GLU A 24 4.45 12.42 8.08
N LYS A 25 5.55 12.23 7.33
CA LYS A 25 5.52 12.22 5.85
C LYS A 25 4.88 10.95 5.29
N VAL A 26 5.09 9.81 5.95
CA VAL A 26 4.49 8.52 5.58
C VAL A 26 2.98 8.59 5.77
N ILE A 27 2.49 9.12 6.89
CA ILE A 27 1.04 9.28 7.14
C ILE A 27 0.38 10.15 6.06
N LYS A 28 0.95 11.32 5.76
CA LYS A 28 0.33 12.23 4.77
C LYS A 28 0.20 11.56 3.40
N LYS A 29 1.17 10.72 3.02
CA LYS A 29 1.13 9.93 1.78
C LYS A 29 0.10 8.81 1.84
N THR A 30 0.03 8.05 2.94
CA THR A 30 -0.91 6.93 3.11
C THR A 30 -2.37 7.40 3.21
N THR A 31 -2.65 8.45 3.98
CA THR A 31 -3.99 9.04 4.08
C THR A 31 -4.44 9.67 2.75
N GLY A 32 -3.50 10.24 1.98
CA GLY A 32 -3.75 10.74 0.63
C GLY A 32 -4.06 9.63 -0.38
N LEU A 33 -3.40 8.47 -0.26
CA LEU A 33 -3.67 7.30 -1.09
C LEU A 33 -5.09 6.77 -0.88
N TYR A 34 -5.54 6.72 0.38
CA TYR A 34 -6.87 6.21 0.74
C TYR A 34 -8.02 7.12 0.28
N LYS A 35 -7.80 8.44 0.28
CA LYS A 35 -8.76 9.41 -0.26
C LYS A 35 -8.83 9.43 -1.79
N SER A 36 -7.94 8.72 -2.48
CA SER A 36 -7.92 8.69 -3.94
C SER A 36 -9.16 7.98 -4.49
N LYS A 37 -9.77 8.56 -5.53
CA LYS A 37 -10.84 7.89 -6.30
C LYS A 37 -10.39 6.53 -6.85
N ARG A 38 -9.10 6.39 -7.18
CA ARG A 38 -8.51 5.13 -7.67
C ARG A 38 -8.63 4.01 -6.64
N PHE A 39 -8.49 4.33 -5.36
CA PHE A 39 -8.61 3.36 -4.27
C PHE A 39 -10.02 2.78 -4.18
N HIS A 40 -11.04 3.64 -4.29
CA HIS A 40 -12.44 3.24 -4.22
C HIS A 40 -12.85 2.40 -5.44
N ILE A 41 -12.40 2.80 -6.64
CA ILE A 41 -12.65 2.03 -7.88
C ILE A 41 -12.04 0.63 -7.78
N GLN A 42 -10.80 0.51 -7.28
CA GLN A 42 -10.15 -0.79 -7.12
C GLN A 42 -10.87 -1.68 -6.11
N LEU A 43 -11.39 -1.11 -5.01
CA LEU A 43 -12.17 -1.86 -4.03
C LEU A 43 -13.47 -2.43 -4.62
N LEU A 44 -14.18 -1.64 -5.42
CA LEU A 44 -15.41 -2.08 -6.09
C LEU A 44 -15.15 -3.19 -7.11
N LEU A 45 -14.04 -3.09 -7.86
CA LEU A 45 -13.62 -4.13 -8.79
C LEU A 45 -13.24 -5.43 -8.06
N LEU A 46 -12.53 -5.34 -6.94
CA LEU A 46 -12.21 -6.53 -6.13
C LEU A 46 -13.46 -7.19 -5.58
N LEU A 47 -14.45 -6.39 -5.15
CA LEU A 47 -15.73 -6.90 -4.66
C LEU A 47 -16.49 -7.64 -5.75
N SER A 48 -16.58 -7.08 -6.97
CA SER A 48 -17.30 -7.73 -8.06
C SER A 48 -16.66 -9.05 -8.43
N VAL A 49 -15.33 -9.11 -8.53
CA VAL A 49 -14.59 -10.35 -8.79
C VAL A 49 -14.82 -11.37 -7.68
N ALA A 50 -14.72 -10.97 -6.41
CA ALA A 50 -14.90 -11.87 -5.28
C ALA A 50 -16.30 -12.51 -5.27
N ILE A 51 -17.35 -11.73 -5.52
CA ILE A 51 -18.73 -12.22 -5.55
C ILE A 51 -18.92 -13.19 -6.72
N VAL A 52 -18.46 -12.82 -7.91
CA VAL A 52 -18.58 -13.65 -9.11
C VAL A 52 -17.89 -15.01 -8.92
N SER A 53 -16.66 -15.03 -8.41
CA SER A 53 -15.93 -16.27 -8.14
C SER A 53 -16.63 -17.14 -7.09
N LEU A 54 -17.16 -16.54 -6.01
CA LEU A 54 -17.91 -17.29 -4.99
C LEU A 54 -19.21 -17.88 -5.55
N VAL A 55 -20.00 -17.09 -6.26
CA VAL A 55 -21.30 -17.54 -6.80
C VAL A 55 -21.12 -18.69 -7.77
N PHE A 56 -20.21 -18.56 -8.75
CA PHE A 56 -19.96 -19.63 -9.71
C PHE A 56 -19.34 -20.86 -9.05
N GLY A 57 -18.37 -20.66 -8.16
CA GLY A 57 -17.72 -21.76 -7.44
C GLY A 57 -18.69 -22.57 -6.59
N ILE A 58 -19.58 -21.91 -5.83
CA ILE A 58 -20.56 -22.57 -4.97
C ILE A 58 -21.69 -23.20 -5.79
N ARG A 59 -22.25 -22.46 -6.76
CA ARG A 59 -23.44 -22.91 -7.51
C ARG A 59 -23.19 -24.16 -8.35
N TYR A 60 -21.96 -24.32 -8.84
CA TYR A 60 -21.56 -25.37 -9.76
C TYR A 60 -20.46 -26.26 -9.18
N VAL A 61 -20.33 -26.33 -7.85
CA VAL A 61 -19.25 -27.08 -7.17
C VAL A 61 -19.17 -28.56 -7.56
N HIS A 62 -20.31 -29.17 -7.89
CA HIS A 62 -20.40 -30.57 -8.31
C HIS A 62 -20.58 -30.76 -9.82
N ASN A 63 -20.67 -29.68 -10.60
CA ASN A 63 -21.03 -29.72 -12.02
C ASN A 63 -19.80 -29.72 -12.94
N CYS A 64 -18.64 -30.16 -12.45
CA CYS A 64 -17.41 -30.28 -13.24
C CYS A 64 -16.55 -31.48 -12.79
N PRO A 65 -17.02 -32.71 -13.05
CA PRO A 65 -16.31 -33.93 -12.68
C PRO A 65 -14.96 -34.11 -13.37
N ILE A 66 -14.78 -33.60 -14.60
CA ILE A 66 -13.49 -33.67 -15.31
C ILE A 66 -12.36 -32.99 -14.54
N GLN A 67 -12.67 -31.90 -13.84
CA GLN A 67 -11.69 -31.15 -13.06
C GLN A 67 -12.35 -30.51 -11.83
N PRO A 68 -12.51 -31.27 -10.73
CA PRO A 68 -13.21 -30.81 -9.52
C PRO A 68 -12.46 -29.70 -8.79
N LYS A 69 -11.22 -29.38 -9.20
CA LYS A 69 -10.42 -28.29 -8.65
C LYS A 69 -10.80 -26.92 -9.21
N ILE A 70 -11.48 -26.82 -10.36
CA ILE A 70 -11.94 -25.55 -10.93
C ILE A 70 -12.91 -24.80 -10.00
N PRO A 71 -13.99 -25.41 -9.49
CA PRO A 71 -14.88 -24.70 -8.58
C PRO A 71 -14.19 -24.35 -7.24
N ILE A 72 -13.31 -25.22 -6.74
CA ILE A 72 -12.53 -24.95 -5.52
C ILE A 72 -11.59 -23.75 -5.72
N PHE A 73 -10.97 -23.65 -6.90
CA PHE A 73 -10.15 -22.49 -7.28
C PHE A 73 -10.93 -21.19 -7.13
N LEU A 74 -12.13 -21.13 -7.70
CA LEU A 74 -13.00 -19.95 -7.63
C LEU A 74 -13.45 -19.63 -6.21
N ILE A 75 -13.80 -20.63 -5.41
CA ILE A 75 -14.20 -20.43 -4.01
C ILE A 75 -13.05 -19.83 -3.20
N VAL A 76 -11.87 -20.44 -3.24
CA VAL A 76 -10.69 -19.99 -2.47
C VAL A 76 -10.22 -18.62 -2.94
N GLN A 77 -10.21 -18.37 -4.24
CA GLN A 77 -9.90 -17.05 -4.79
C GLN A 77 -10.89 -16.00 -4.29
N GLY A 78 -12.20 -16.28 -4.35
CA GLY A 78 -13.24 -15.36 -3.92
C GLY A 78 -13.20 -15.06 -2.42
N THR A 79 -13.00 -16.08 -1.57
CA THR A 79 -12.92 -15.88 -0.11
C THR A 79 -11.71 -15.06 0.29
N VAL A 80 -10.53 -15.33 -0.28
CA VAL A 80 -9.32 -14.58 0.06
C VAL A 80 -9.40 -13.14 -0.45
N LEU A 81 -9.97 -12.90 -1.63
CA LEU A 81 -10.22 -11.53 -2.12
C LEU A 81 -11.19 -10.76 -1.23
N LEU A 82 -12.25 -11.41 -0.74
CA LEU A 82 -13.18 -10.80 0.21
C LEU A 82 -12.48 -10.46 1.54
N LEU A 83 -11.60 -11.34 2.01
CA LEU A 83 -10.82 -11.12 3.24
C LEU A 83 -9.88 -9.92 3.07
N ILE A 84 -9.18 -9.81 1.94
CA ILE A 84 -8.37 -8.64 1.58
C ILE A 84 -9.23 -7.37 1.56
N LEU A 85 -10.43 -7.42 0.98
CA LEU A 85 -11.35 -6.29 0.95
C LEU A 85 -11.73 -5.82 2.36
N ILE A 86 -12.09 -6.75 3.25
CA ILE A 86 -12.42 -6.45 4.65
C ILE A 86 -11.22 -5.80 5.35
N ILE A 87 -10.02 -6.35 5.19
CA ILE A 87 -8.79 -5.78 5.77
C ILE A 87 -8.59 -4.35 5.33
N HIS A 88 -8.77 -4.05 4.04
CA HIS A 88 -8.65 -2.70 3.53
C HIS A 88 -9.70 -1.79 4.18
N VAL A 89 -10.99 -2.15 4.13
CA VAL A 89 -12.06 -1.35 4.76
C VAL A 89 -11.77 -1.08 6.24
N VAL A 90 -11.35 -2.10 7.01
CA VAL A 90 -10.97 -1.94 8.41
C VAL A 90 -9.78 -1.01 8.57
N ALA A 91 -8.74 -1.16 7.74
CA ALA A 91 -7.59 -0.26 7.75
C ALA A 91 -8.00 1.19 7.46
N PHE A 92 -8.98 1.43 6.57
CA PHE A 92 -9.53 2.77 6.34
C PHE A 92 -10.11 3.37 7.61
N VAL A 93 -11.06 2.65 8.20
CA VAL A 93 -11.83 3.10 9.36
C VAL A 93 -10.87 3.35 10.52
N TYR A 94 -9.89 2.46 10.70
CA TYR A 94 -8.84 2.60 11.69
C TYR A 94 -8.00 3.87 11.47
N ILE A 95 -7.61 4.18 10.23
CA ILE A 95 -6.86 5.40 9.90
C ILE A 95 -7.69 6.66 10.16
N LEU A 96 -9.01 6.62 9.95
CA LEU A 96 -9.90 7.73 10.23
C LEU A 96 -10.11 7.94 11.74
N TYR A 97 -10.16 6.86 12.53
CA TYR A 97 -10.61 6.91 13.92
C TYR A 97 -9.48 7.06 14.96
N ILE A 98 -8.34 6.37 14.83
CA ILE A 98 -7.34 6.26 15.92
C ILE A 98 -6.04 6.97 15.62
N THR A 99 -5.64 8.01 16.37
CA THR A 99 -4.45 8.86 16.12
C THR A 99 -3.11 8.34 16.64
N ILE A 100 -3.08 7.43 17.64
CA ILE A 100 -1.88 7.16 18.45
C ILE A 100 -1.10 5.91 17.99
N PHE A 101 -1.74 4.76 17.79
CA PHE A 101 -1.09 3.49 17.40
C PHE A 101 -1.16 3.19 15.90
N LYS A 102 -1.15 4.23 15.05
CA LYS A 102 -1.32 4.06 13.59
C LYS A 102 -0.24 3.18 12.96
N TYR A 103 1.02 3.37 13.34
CA TYR A 103 2.16 2.82 12.59
C TYR A 103 2.34 1.30 12.73
N TYR A 104 2.20 0.77 13.95
CA TYR A 104 2.40 -0.66 14.21
C TYR A 104 1.27 -1.49 13.57
N ALA A 105 0.02 -1.06 13.75
CA ALA A 105 -1.14 -1.71 13.14
C ALA A 105 -1.08 -1.68 11.60
N ILE A 106 -0.72 -0.54 10.99
CA ILE A 106 -0.56 -0.44 9.53
C ILE A 106 0.55 -1.37 9.03
N GLY A 107 1.68 -1.45 9.76
CA GLY A 107 2.77 -2.36 9.41
C GLY A 107 2.34 -3.83 9.41
N ILE A 108 1.65 -4.28 10.46
CA ILE A 108 1.13 -5.65 10.56
C ILE A 108 0.13 -5.94 9.44
N ILE A 109 -0.83 -5.03 9.21
CA ILE A 109 -1.83 -5.18 8.16
C ILE A 109 -1.17 -5.29 6.79
N ALA A 110 -0.14 -4.48 6.51
CA ALA A 110 0.60 -4.53 5.26
C ALA A 110 1.34 -5.86 5.08
N ILE A 111 1.99 -6.37 6.14
CA ILE A 111 2.67 -7.67 6.11
C ILE A 111 1.66 -8.80 5.86
N PHE A 112 0.55 -8.82 6.59
CA PHE A 112 -0.50 -9.82 6.43
C PHE A 112 -1.12 -9.78 5.02
N THR A 113 -1.39 -8.58 4.50
CA THR A 113 -1.86 -8.38 3.13
C THR A 113 -0.84 -8.90 2.11
N ALA A 114 0.45 -8.67 2.31
CA ALA A 114 1.49 -9.19 1.42
C ALA A 114 1.53 -10.73 1.38
N PHE A 115 1.35 -11.39 2.54
CA PHE A 115 1.23 -12.85 2.61
C PHE A 115 0.02 -13.36 1.83
N LEU A 116 -1.15 -12.74 1.98
CA LEU A 116 -2.34 -13.11 1.22
C LEU A 116 -2.17 -12.90 -0.29
N CYS A 117 -1.49 -11.82 -0.70
CA CYS A 117 -1.16 -11.59 -2.10
C CYS A 117 -0.23 -12.67 -2.67
N LEU A 118 0.78 -13.10 -1.92
CA LEU A 118 1.68 -14.18 -2.31
C LEU A 118 0.92 -15.51 -2.43
N PHE A 119 0.04 -15.80 -1.48
CA PHE A 119 -0.83 -16.97 -1.55
C PHE A 119 -1.71 -16.92 -2.80
N LEU A 120 -2.35 -15.79 -3.10
CA LEU A 120 -3.18 -15.64 -4.30
C LEU A 120 -2.38 -15.77 -5.60
N PHE A 121 -1.11 -15.35 -5.61
CA PHE A 121 -0.24 -15.51 -6.77
C PHE A 121 0.05 -17.00 -7.04
N ILE A 122 0.38 -17.77 -6.01
CA ILE A 122 0.57 -19.23 -6.13
C ILE A 122 -0.75 -19.89 -6.54
N TRP A 123 -1.86 -19.49 -5.91
CA TRP A 123 -3.19 -20.03 -6.22
C TRP A 123 -3.63 -19.71 -7.65
N PHE A 124 -3.25 -18.55 -8.17
CA PHE A 124 -3.47 -18.19 -9.57
C PHE A 124 -2.74 -19.14 -10.51
N ILE A 125 -1.47 -19.47 -10.25
CA ILE A 125 -0.72 -20.45 -11.06
C ILE A 125 -1.43 -21.81 -11.06
N LEU A 126 -1.89 -22.28 -9.89
CA LEU A 126 -2.67 -23.51 -9.79
C LEU A 126 -3.99 -23.45 -10.57
N GLY A 127 -4.69 -22.31 -10.50
CA GLY A 127 -5.91 -22.06 -11.29
C GLY A 127 -5.68 -22.15 -12.79
N ASN A 128 -4.55 -21.63 -13.28
CA ASN A 128 -4.13 -21.76 -14.68
C ASN A 128 -3.93 -23.24 -15.04
N VAL A 129 -3.16 -23.98 -14.25
CA VAL A 129 -2.92 -25.42 -14.48
C VAL A 129 -4.24 -26.18 -14.53
N TRP A 130 -5.15 -25.96 -13.58
CA TRP A 130 -6.41 -26.69 -13.54
C TRP A 130 -7.35 -26.31 -14.69
N THR A 131 -7.46 -25.03 -15.03
CA THR A 131 -8.35 -24.58 -16.11
C THR A 131 -7.83 -25.04 -17.47
N PHE A 132 -6.54 -24.83 -17.76
CA PHE A 132 -5.98 -25.19 -19.07
C PHE A 132 -5.75 -26.69 -19.26
N SER A 133 -5.54 -27.45 -18.17
CA SER A 133 -5.46 -28.91 -18.27
C SER A 133 -6.77 -29.55 -18.78
N ALA A 134 -7.92 -28.92 -18.53
CA ALA A 134 -9.21 -29.42 -18.98
C ALA A 134 -9.57 -28.98 -20.42
N PHE A 135 -8.84 -28.01 -21.01
CA PHE A 135 -9.21 -27.36 -22.27
C PHE A 135 -9.39 -28.33 -23.45
N ASN A 136 -8.51 -29.33 -23.60
CA ASN A 136 -8.55 -30.28 -24.72
C ASN A 136 -9.58 -31.41 -24.54
N HIS A 137 -10.09 -31.61 -23.32
CA HIS A 137 -10.86 -32.79 -22.96
C HIS A 137 -12.29 -32.46 -22.49
N VAL A 138 -12.61 -31.17 -22.32
CA VAL A 138 -13.89 -30.72 -21.80
C VAL A 138 -15.04 -30.90 -22.80
N GLN A 139 -16.16 -31.43 -22.32
CA GLN A 139 -17.43 -31.52 -23.03
C GLN A 139 -18.51 -30.73 -22.28
N PHE A 140 -19.33 -29.97 -23.00
CA PHE A 140 -20.35 -29.09 -22.41
C PHE A 140 -21.79 -29.58 -22.62
N THR A 141 -22.01 -30.55 -23.50
CA THR A 141 -23.33 -30.85 -24.08
C THR A 141 -24.00 -32.09 -23.51
N ASN A 142 -23.25 -33.03 -22.92
CA ASN A 142 -23.77 -34.35 -22.59
C ASN A 142 -23.46 -34.72 -21.12
N GLU A 143 -24.43 -34.49 -20.24
CA GLU A 143 -24.34 -34.80 -18.80
C GLU A 143 -24.23 -36.31 -18.52
N THR A 144 -24.58 -37.15 -19.50
CA THR A 144 -24.49 -38.61 -19.40
C THR A 144 -23.06 -39.13 -19.42
N ILE A 145 -22.11 -38.37 -19.99
CA ILE A 145 -20.67 -38.70 -19.98
C ILE A 145 -20.03 -38.02 -18.78
N THR A 146 -20.13 -38.67 -17.63
CA THR A 146 -19.76 -38.09 -16.32
C THR A 146 -18.28 -37.80 -16.16
N ILE A 147 -17.38 -38.38 -16.96
CA ILE A 147 -15.93 -38.24 -16.75
C ILE A 147 -15.31 -37.02 -17.46
N SER A 148 -15.88 -36.56 -18.58
CA SER A 148 -15.36 -35.46 -19.39
C SER A 148 -16.26 -34.23 -19.41
N TYR A 149 -17.42 -34.32 -18.75
CA TYR A 149 -18.36 -33.21 -18.65
C TYR A 149 -17.85 -32.10 -17.71
N CYS A 150 -18.07 -30.86 -18.10
CA CYS A 150 -18.01 -29.70 -17.21
C CYS A 150 -19.07 -28.68 -17.62
N HIS A 151 -19.73 -28.07 -16.64
CA HIS A 151 -20.73 -27.05 -16.91
C HIS A 151 -20.10 -25.82 -17.58
N GLY A 152 -20.62 -25.45 -18.76
CA GLY A 152 -20.05 -24.41 -19.61
C GLY A 152 -19.85 -23.08 -18.90
N THR A 153 -20.84 -22.63 -18.13
CA THR A 153 -20.77 -21.36 -17.39
C THR A 153 -19.64 -21.35 -16.35
N LEU A 154 -19.39 -22.47 -15.67
CA LEU A 154 -18.34 -22.55 -14.64
C LEU A 154 -16.96 -22.49 -15.30
N TYR A 155 -16.77 -23.28 -16.36
CA TYR A 155 -15.52 -23.31 -17.11
C TYR A 155 -15.21 -21.96 -17.75
N GLN A 156 -16.20 -21.36 -18.43
CA GLN A 156 -16.07 -20.04 -19.04
C GLN A 156 -15.78 -18.97 -18.00
N ALA A 157 -16.46 -18.99 -16.84
CA ALA A 157 -16.16 -18.05 -15.76
C ALA A 157 -14.69 -18.15 -15.30
N SER A 158 -14.20 -19.37 -15.04
CA SER A 158 -12.78 -19.58 -14.66
C SER A 158 -11.81 -19.06 -15.72
N PHE A 159 -12.07 -19.41 -16.99
CA PHE A 159 -11.25 -18.98 -18.11
C PHE A 159 -11.20 -17.45 -18.24
N TRP A 160 -12.36 -16.78 -18.27
CA TRP A 160 -12.44 -15.32 -18.40
C TRP A 160 -11.86 -14.59 -17.18
N LEU A 161 -12.01 -15.14 -15.97
CA LEU A 161 -11.38 -14.60 -14.78
C LEU A 161 -9.85 -14.63 -14.89
N ILE A 162 -9.27 -15.74 -15.34
CA ILE A 162 -7.83 -15.85 -15.56
C ILE A 162 -7.34 -14.83 -16.59
N ILE A 163 -8.03 -14.71 -17.73
CA ILE A 163 -7.70 -13.72 -18.76
C ILE A 163 -7.77 -12.29 -18.21
N SER A 164 -8.80 -11.98 -17.42
CA SER A 164 -8.95 -10.66 -16.80
C SER A 164 -7.79 -10.33 -15.85
N GLN A 165 -7.29 -11.31 -15.09
CA GLN A 165 -6.14 -11.13 -14.21
C GLN A 165 -4.86 -10.86 -14.99
N TYR A 166 -4.65 -11.53 -16.14
CA TYR A 166 -3.53 -11.23 -17.02
C TYR A 166 -3.60 -9.80 -17.56
N LEU A 167 -4.77 -9.35 -18.02
CA LEU A 167 -4.95 -7.98 -18.54
C LEU A 167 -4.67 -6.93 -17.47
N VAL A 168 -5.19 -7.13 -16.25
CA VAL A 168 -4.93 -6.26 -15.11
C VAL A 168 -3.44 -6.25 -14.75
N GLY A 169 -2.79 -7.43 -14.71
CA GLY A 169 -1.36 -7.54 -14.45
C GLY A 169 -0.51 -6.80 -15.48
N ILE A 170 -0.81 -6.96 -16.77
CA ILE A 170 -0.14 -6.24 -17.87
C ILE A 170 -0.34 -4.74 -17.72
N TYR A 171 -1.58 -4.29 -17.47
CA TYR A 171 -1.87 -2.87 -17.25
C TYR A 171 -1.05 -2.30 -16.09
N PHE A 172 -0.95 -3.02 -14.97
CA PHE A 172 -0.11 -2.62 -13.85
C PHE A 172 1.37 -2.55 -14.24
N CYS A 173 1.93 -3.57 -14.88
CA CYS A 173 3.31 -3.57 -15.35
C CYS A 173 3.61 -2.39 -16.29
N LEU A 174 2.74 -2.15 -17.27
CA LEU A 174 2.86 -1.01 -18.19
C LEU A 174 2.79 0.31 -17.44
N SER A 175 1.91 0.44 -16.44
CA SER A 175 1.83 1.66 -15.63
C SER A 175 3.10 1.93 -14.82
N PHE A 176 3.80 0.89 -14.34
CA PHE A 176 5.09 1.04 -13.67
C PHE A 176 6.23 1.39 -14.64
N ILE A 177 6.20 0.86 -15.87
CA ILE A 177 7.16 1.19 -16.93
C ILE A 177 6.93 2.61 -17.47
N TRP A 178 5.66 3.06 -17.52
CA TRP A 178 5.26 4.39 -17.97
C TRP A 178 5.30 5.46 -16.87
N ILE A 179 5.60 5.14 -15.60
CA ILE A 179 6.01 6.18 -14.66
C ILE A 179 7.32 6.74 -15.22
N PRO A 180 7.32 7.99 -15.76
CA PRO A 180 8.51 8.50 -16.38
C PRO A 180 9.59 8.57 -15.30
N GLN A 181 10.81 8.15 -15.64
CA GLN A 181 12.00 8.30 -14.80
C GLN A 181 12.24 9.74 -14.31
N SER A 182 11.45 10.72 -14.74
CA SER A 182 11.43 12.09 -14.22
C SER A 182 11.12 12.19 -12.72
N ALA A 183 10.44 11.20 -12.12
CA ALA A 183 10.20 11.16 -10.67
C ALA A 183 11.33 10.50 -9.86
N HIS A 184 12.23 9.77 -10.53
CA HIS A 184 13.38 9.10 -9.91
C HIS A 184 14.70 9.74 -10.35
N SER A 185 14.75 11.08 -10.41
CA SER A 185 16.05 11.77 -10.41
C SER A 185 16.44 12.13 -8.97
N PRO A 186 17.39 11.41 -8.34
CA PRO A 186 17.92 11.76 -7.01
C PRO A 186 18.62 13.13 -7.03
N THR A 187 18.93 13.64 -8.23
CA THR A 187 19.64 14.90 -8.45
C THR A 187 18.86 16.11 -7.94
N ASN A 188 17.52 16.13 -8.00
CA ASN A 188 16.74 17.28 -7.53
C ASN A 188 16.84 17.46 -6.00
N GLY A 189 16.97 16.36 -5.24
CA GLY A 189 17.23 16.40 -3.80
C GLY A 189 18.65 16.88 -3.50
N ILE A 190 19.65 16.32 -4.18
CA ILE A 190 21.07 16.65 -3.99
C ILE A 190 21.38 18.09 -4.42
N ILE A 191 20.80 18.58 -5.53
CA ILE A 191 20.93 19.98 -5.97
C ILE A 191 20.30 20.94 -4.96
N LYS A 192 19.15 20.58 -4.38
CA LYS A 192 18.47 21.40 -3.36
C LYS A 192 19.28 21.45 -2.05
N VAL A 193 19.90 20.34 -1.65
CA VAL A 193 20.83 20.28 -0.50
C VAL A 193 22.11 21.08 -0.80
N ARG A 194 22.72 20.92 -1.99
CA ARG A 194 23.93 21.64 -2.39
C ARG A 194 23.74 23.16 -2.43
N LYS A 195 22.55 23.65 -2.83
CA LYS A 195 22.19 25.07 -2.74
C LYS A 195 22.04 25.59 -1.30
N GLN A 196 21.71 24.72 -0.33
CA GLN A 196 21.57 25.12 1.07
C GLN A 196 22.89 25.12 1.87
N ILE A 197 23.88 24.32 1.44
CA ILE A 197 25.22 24.24 2.07
C ILE A 197 25.91 25.62 2.23
N PRO A 198 25.98 26.51 1.23
CA PRO A 198 26.63 27.82 1.42
C PRO A 198 25.88 28.73 2.39
N LYS A 199 24.54 28.62 2.50
CA LYS A 199 23.75 29.36 3.51
C LYS A 199 24.06 28.87 4.92
N ILE A 200 24.16 27.56 5.13
CA ILE A 200 24.51 26.96 6.43
C ILE A 200 25.94 27.35 6.82
N LYS A 201 26.88 27.33 5.87
CA LYS A 201 28.28 27.71 6.11
C LYS A 201 28.43 29.18 6.53
N ARG A 202 27.62 30.11 6.00
CA ARG A 202 27.57 31.50 6.48
C ARG A 202 27.01 31.63 7.89
N MET A 203 25.95 30.89 8.22
CA MET A 203 25.38 30.92 9.57
C MET A 203 26.37 30.40 10.62
N LEU A 204 27.14 29.35 10.30
CA LEU A 204 28.17 28.82 11.18
C LEU A 204 29.33 29.80 11.38
N LYS A 205 29.72 30.53 10.32
CA LYS A 205 30.80 31.53 10.41
C LYS A 205 30.37 32.77 11.22
N LEU A 206 29.14 33.24 11.04
CA LEU A 206 28.57 34.31 11.86
C LEU A 206 28.45 33.94 13.35
N ASN A 207 28.35 32.64 13.66
CA ASN A 207 28.28 32.15 15.03
C ASN A 207 29.68 31.87 15.65
N SER A 208 30.74 31.73 14.83
CA SER A 208 32.13 31.63 15.33
C SER A 208 32.80 32.99 15.52
N ASP A 209 32.30 34.03 14.85
CA ASP A 209 32.82 35.39 14.93
C ASP A 209 32.15 36.20 16.07
N GLN A 210 31.24 35.60 16.84
CA GLN A 210 30.78 36.17 18.11
C GLN A 210 31.83 35.90 19.19
N PRO A 211 32.53 36.93 19.71
CA PRO A 211 33.45 36.76 20.82
C PRO A 211 32.69 36.29 22.06
N SER A 212 33.25 35.29 22.75
CA SER A 212 32.83 34.89 24.09
C SER A 212 33.15 36.00 25.10
N SER A 213 32.30 37.02 25.19
CA SER A 213 32.38 38.04 26.23
C SER A 213 31.12 37.97 27.09
N THR A 214 31.08 36.96 27.97
CA THR A 214 30.51 37.04 29.33
C THR A 214 30.80 35.72 30.06
N VAL A 215 32.06 35.50 30.43
CA VAL A 215 32.42 34.71 31.62
C VAL A 215 33.04 35.73 32.58
N ASN A 216 32.20 36.38 33.37
CA ASN A 216 32.68 37.27 34.43
C ASN A 216 33.22 36.41 35.57
N THR A 217 34.51 36.58 35.77
CA THR A 217 35.33 36.16 36.91
C THR A 217 34.73 36.71 38.21
N ILE A 218 34.29 35.84 39.12
CA ILE A 218 34.07 36.21 40.52
C ILE A 218 35.43 36.15 41.19
N SER A 219 36.06 37.31 41.37
CA SER A 219 37.21 37.49 42.25
C SER A 219 36.69 37.61 43.69
N MET A 220 36.97 36.62 44.53
CA MET A 220 36.87 36.76 45.99
C MET A 220 38.09 37.55 46.48
N ARG A 221 37.83 38.72 47.08
CA ARG A 221 38.77 39.38 48.01
C ARG A 221 38.34 38.99 49.43
N PHE A 222 39.27 38.43 50.19
CA PHE A 222 39.26 38.41 51.65
C PHE A 222 39.72 39.78 52.18
#